data_AF-A0A220SX17-F1
#
_entry.id   AF-A0A220SX17-F1
#
_cell.length_a   1.000
_cell.length_b   1.000
_cell.length_c   1.000
_cell.angle_alpha   90.00
_cell.angle_beta   90.00
_cell.angle_gamma   90.00
#
_symmetry.space_group_name_H-M   'P 1'
#
loop_
_entity.id
_entity.type
_entity.pdbx_description
1 polymer ?
#
loop_
_entity_poly.entity_id
_entity_poly.type
_entity_poly.pdbx_seq_one_letter_code
_entity_poly.pdbx_strand_id
1 'polypeptide(L)'
;MSNESSRVQSGLTKQVDDVLTADTDWITLANELDVSRYTLRDAHPEWSSSLPFRPMFLAYLWATVERESLSGIPERLSDRPELARAFGFEMDDLPSESSCKPVRLESRFRKLQTVVESGAEEIRLLAAERGAPIGNDLLKTADDEDKQSLSNRTVQRLLRKKGHQVLDELKSVAIPSISLSRPDDAIYDDDELLVLEAIASIKQKAAHDSGQKLGDMKNPDPDIDDPFYEDGPSGETLLEALKQMSIEEIATVLNFALRKTYTRAKPRIRELEHGNGSRFGTRAKVALDMTYVAYYGDRDEMEWVQGAPEGKEYSWCHKFATVVIVGENTHYVVGVCPLGSTDYAATDAYPGKDSSYYVGDVARQLLSIAEDYVDIRMVYADREFHAVDVLQTLINKRLDYVIPAKKDQHRIGPMCDRFDQVKQGYHEPNDTPLYVEEDFVMHGVVKDGVSNHTVHTTVAVLPPAEDDDVHEEGSPQPFITSLDVSDEVALDRRWAKQQIEQYSDRGAIENSYSSIKNAAAWTTSKEFGVRWFHFAFGCVVYNMWLLVDFLTQERIGVIETRKKPRITLSRFLDWLDKELITLI
;
A
#
# COMPACT_ATOMS: atom_id res chain seq x y z
N MET A 1 18.10 -21.73 -11.00
CA MET A 1 19.46 -21.14 -11.00
C MET A 1 19.31 -19.77 -11.63
N SER A 2 19.61 -18.74 -10.86
CA SER A 2 19.36 -17.32 -11.12
C SER A 2 20.10 -16.82 -12.35
N ASN A 3 19.39 -16.19 -13.28
CA ASN A 3 19.96 -15.56 -14.47
C ASN A 3 20.31 -14.10 -14.12
N GLU A 4 21.45 -13.89 -13.48
CA GLU A 4 22.05 -12.56 -13.31
C GLU A 4 22.51 -12.06 -14.68
N SER A 5 21.74 -11.14 -15.27
CA SER A 5 22.21 -10.33 -16.39
C SER A 5 23.33 -9.42 -15.86
N SER A 6 24.59 -9.78 -16.14
CA SER A 6 25.76 -9.10 -15.59
C SER A 6 25.95 -7.71 -16.22
N ARG A 7 25.19 -6.72 -15.74
CA ARG A 7 25.64 -5.32 -15.80
C ARG A 7 26.92 -5.22 -14.98
N VAL A 8 27.96 -4.61 -15.55
CA VAL A 8 29.25 -4.41 -14.85
C VAL A 8 29.01 -3.47 -13.67
N GLN A 9 28.65 -4.03 -12.52
CA GLN A 9 28.39 -3.26 -11.31
C GLN A 9 29.67 -2.51 -10.91
N SER A 10 29.57 -1.20 -10.78
CA SER A 10 30.63 -0.43 -10.13
C SER A 10 30.76 -0.94 -8.69
N GLY A 11 31.96 -1.03 -8.11
CA GLY A 11 32.02 -1.51 -6.72
C GLY A 11 31.46 -0.53 -5.67
N LEU A 12 30.90 0.63 -6.07
CA LEU A 12 30.07 1.46 -5.19
C LEU A 12 28.68 0.82 -5.15
N THR A 13 28.15 0.50 -6.32
CA THR A 13 26.89 -0.22 -6.53
C THR A 13 26.86 -1.54 -5.80
N LYS A 14 27.94 -2.34 -5.86
CA LYS A 14 28.00 -3.59 -5.10
C LYS A 14 27.89 -3.38 -3.59
N GLN A 15 28.56 -2.36 -3.05
CA GLN A 15 28.44 -2.04 -1.62
C GLN A 15 27.02 -1.59 -1.24
N VAL A 16 26.38 -0.81 -2.12
CA VAL A 16 24.99 -0.40 -1.93
C VAL A 16 24.08 -1.62 -1.97
N ASP A 17 24.27 -2.52 -2.94
CA ASP A 17 23.52 -3.76 -3.07
C ASP A 17 23.71 -4.71 -1.88
N ASP A 18 24.83 -4.65 -1.16
CA ASP A 18 25.02 -5.45 0.06
C ASP A 18 24.31 -4.83 1.29
N VAL A 19 24.13 -3.51 1.32
CA VAL A 19 23.65 -2.75 2.50
C VAL A 19 22.17 -2.38 2.41
N LEU A 20 21.68 -2.10 1.20
CA LEU A 20 20.41 -1.42 0.99
C LEU A 20 19.23 -2.34 1.31
N THR A 21 18.41 -1.96 2.27
CA THR A 21 17.13 -2.60 2.60
C THR A 21 16.01 -1.57 2.56
N ALA A 22 14.75 -2.00 2.66
CA ALA A 22 13.59 -1.10 2.64
C ALA A 22 13.66 0.01 3.71
N ASP A 23 14.32 -0.24 4.85
CA ASP A 23 14.47 0.70 5.96
C ASP A 23 15.81 1.47 5.93
N THR A 24 16.65 1.27 4.89
CA THR A 24 17.95 1.94 4.80
C THR A 24 17.79 3.40 4.41
N ASP A 25 18.08 4.29 5.34
CA ASP A 25 18.20 5.73 5.10
C ASP A 25 19.63 6.14 4.71
N TRP A 26 19.81 7.43 4.42
CA TRP A 26 21.12 7.96 4.06
C TRP A 26 22.14 7.94 5.19
N ILE A 27 21.71 7.96 6.45
CA ILE A 27 22.63 7.90 7.60
C ILE A 27 23.26 6.51 7.63
N THR A 28 22.43 5.46 7.55
CA THR A 28 22.85 4.06 7.50
C THR A 28 23.71 3.81 6.27
N LEU A 29 23.25 4.21 5.08
CA LEU A 29 24.01 4.01 3.85
C LEU A 29 25.36 4.74 3.89
N ALA A 30 25.40 5.98 4.34
CA ALA A 30 26.63 6.75 4.40
C ALA A 30 27.64 6.15 5.38
N ASN A 31 27.22 5.53 6.48
CA ASN A 31 28.14 4.91 7.43
C ASN A 31 28.80 3.63 6.86
N GLU A 32 28.07 2.87 6.05
CA GLU A 32 28.56 1.60 5.49
C GLU A 32 29.36 1.78 4.17
N LEU A 33 29.20 2.92 3.48
CA LEU A 33 29.89 3.17 2.22
C LEU A 33 31.40 3.42 2.40
N ASP A 34 32.22 2.52 1.86
CA ASP A 34 33.66 2.70 1.69
C ASP A 34 33.99 3.36 0.33
N VAL A 35 34.32 4.65 0.43
CA VAL A 35 34.72 5.49 -0.70
C VAL A 35 36.25 5.72 -0.77
N SER A 36 37.03 5.10 0.12
CA SER A 36 38.50 5.31 0.21
C SER A 36 39.24 5.01 -1.09
N ARG A 37 38.78 3.99 -1.83
CA ARG A 37 39.30 3.60 -3.14
C ARG A 37 39.25 4.69 -4.20
N TYR A 38 38.42 5.72 -4.00
CA TYR A 38 38.26 6.84 -4.91
C TYR A 38 39.14 8.04 -4.57
N THR A 39 39.78 8.06 -3.39
CA THR A 39 40.57 9.20 -2.91
C THR A 39 41.72 9.55 -3.85
N LEU A 40 42.39 8.56 -4.45
CA LEU A 40 43.48 8.77 -5.43
C LEU A 40 43.02 9.46 -6.73
N ARG A 41 41.71 9.60 -6.94
CA ARG A 41 41.10 10.27 -8.10
C ARG A 41 40.57 11.67 -7.77
N ASP A 42 40.72 12.14 -6.52
CA ASP A 42 40.45 13.54 -6.16
C ASP A 42 41.41 14.45 -6.94
N ALA A 43 40.87 15.39 -7.72
CA ALA A 43 41.68 16.36 -8.45
C ALA A 43 42.13 17.53 -7.55
N HIS A 44 41.73 17.55 -6.28
CA HIS A 44 42.16 18.58 -5.34
C HIS A 44 43.61 18.39 -4.90
N PRO A 45 44.43 19.46 -4.82
CA PRO A 45 45.83 19.35 -4.42
C PRO A 45 45.99 19.07 -2.92
N GLU A 46 46.87 18.14 -2.54
CA GLU A 46 47.14 17.76 -1.13
C GLU A 46 47.71 18.89 -0.25
N TRP A 47 48.16 19.99 -0.86
CA TRP A 47 48.84 21.09 -0.17
C TRP A 47 47.91 22.27 0.22
N SER A 48 46.61 22.21 -0.08
CA SER A 48 45.63 23.22 0.36
C SER A 48 44.86 22.72 1.59
N SER A 49 44.59 23.64 2.54
CA SER A 49 43.64 23.41 3.64
C SER A 49 42.23 23.28 3.05
N SER A 50 41.85 22.06 2.70
CA SER A 50 40.64 21.76 1.96
C SER A 50 39.77 20.78 2.72
N LEU A 51 38.46 20.87 2.48
CA LEU A 51 37.47 19.99 3.09
C LEU A 51 37.77 18.52 2.73
N PRO A 52 37.69 17.60 3.71
CA PRO A 52 38.12 16.21 3.52
C PRO A 52 37.39 15.53 2.34
N PHE A 53 38.07 14.57 1.70
CA PHE A 53 37.55 13.89 0.50
C PHE A 53 36.21 13.19 0.76
N ARG A 54 36.15 12.32 1.77
CA ARG A 54 34.98 11.48 2.06
C ARG A 54 33.70 12.31 2.31
N PRO A 55 33.69 13.29 3.23
CA PRO A 55 32.52 14.13 3.48
C PRO A 55 32.03 14.85 2.22
N MET A 56 32.95 15.42 1.43
CA MET A 56 32.59 16.14 0.21
C MET A 56 32.14 15.22 -0.92
N PHE A 57 32.71 14.02 -1.04
CA PHE A 57 32.31 13.03 -2.03
C PHE A 57 30.92 12.46 -1.69
N LEU A 58 30.65 12.13 -0.43
CA LEU A 58 29.33 11.66 -0.01
C LEU A 58 28.27 12.76 -0.13
N ALA A 59 28.60 14.02 0.20
CA ALA A 59 27.67 15.13 -0.03
C ALA A 59 27.34 15.33 -1.52
N TYR A 60 28.34 15.19 -2.39
CA TYR A 60 28.14 15.27 -3.84
C TYR A 60 27.33 14.08 -4.39
N LEU A 61 27.63 12.85 -3.94
CA LEU A 61 26.87 11.65 -4.30
C LEU A 61 25.42 11.74 -3.81
N TRP A 62 25.22 12.09 -2.53
CA TRP A 62 23.91 12.32 -1.93
C TRP A 62 23.08 13.32 -2.73
N ALA A 63 23.65 14.49 -3.02
CA ALA A 63 22.94 15.51 -3.78
C ALA A 63 22.63 15.06 -5.21
N THR A 64 23.52 14.26 -5.83
CA THR A 64 23.28 13.72 -7.17
C THR A 64 22.21 12.64 -7.17
N VAL A 65 22.17 11.78 -6.14
CA VAL A 65 21.15 10.74 -5.96
C VAL A 65 19.78 11.36 -5.68
N GLU A 66 19.70 12.29 -4.73
CA GLU A 66 18.48 13.00 -4.31
C GLU A 66 18.05 14.13 -5.25
N ARG A 67 18.82 14.37 -6.33
CA ARG A 67 18.59 15.48 -7.27
C ARG A 67 18.50 16.83 -6.55
N GLU A 68 19.33 17.02 -5.53
CA GLU A 68 19.45 18.28 -4.79
C GLU A 68 20.38 19.27 -5.50
N SER A 69 20.12 20.55 -5.25
CA SER A 69 21.02 21.60 -5.74
C SER A 69 22.37 21.47 -5.03
N LEU A 70 23.44 21.37 -5.81
CA LEU A 70 24.79 21.32 -5.28
C LEU A 70 25.12 22.53 -4.40
N SER A 71 24.64 23.72 -4.78
CA SER A 71 24.86 24.93 -3.96
C SER A 71 24.08 24.91 -2.63
N GLY A 72 23.00 24.13 -2.54
CA GLY A 72 22.16 24.00 -1.34
C GLY A 72 22.69 23.00 -0.30
N ILE A 73 23.74 22.24 -0.63
CA ILE A 73 24.34 21.25 0.29
C ILE A 73 24.62 21.81 1.71
N PRO A 74 25.26 22.98 1.88
CA PRO A 74 25.56 23.52 3.21
C PRO A 74 24.35 23.72 4.11
N GLU A 75 23.30 24.32 3.57
CA GLU A 75 22.05 24.60 4.28
C GLU A 75 21.37 23.29 4.68
N ARG A 76 21.25 22.35 3.74
CA ARG A 76 20.65 21.03 3.99
C ARG A 76 21.40 20.21 5.03
N LEU A 77 22.72 20.27 5.05
CA LEU A 77 23.54 19.59 6.07
C LEU A 77 23.45 20.27 7.44
N SER A 78 23.30 21.60 7.47
CA SER A 78 23.04 22.34 8.71
C SER A 78 21.70 21.92 9.34
N ASP A 79 20.66 21.74 8.53
CA ASP A 79 19.33 21.28 8.99
C ASP A 79 19.29 19.80 9.37
N ARG A 80 20.29 19.00 8.96
CA ARG A 80 20.37 17.55 9.16
C ARG A 80 21.72 17.16 9.80
N PRO A 81 21.93 17.48 11.10
CA PRO A 81 23.22 17.29 11.77
C PRO A 81 23.67 15.83 11.83
N GLU A 82 22.74 14.88 11.97
CA GLU A 82 23.08 13.45 11.99
C GLU A 82 23.58 12.96 10.62
N LEU A 83 22.99 13.46 9.54
CA LEU A 83 23.43 13.18 8.17
C LEU A 83 24.82 13.78 7.91
N ALA A 84 25.05 15.02 8.34
CA ALA A 84 26.36 15.68 8.22
C ALA A 84 27.46 14.89 8.95
N ARG A 85 27.18 14.41 10.17
CA ARG A 85 28.10 13.55 10.93
C ARG A 85 28.35 12.21 10.25
N ALA A 86 27.32 11.58 9.67
CA ALA A 86 27.47 10.32 8.93
C ALA A 86 28.37 10.49 7.68
N PHE A 87 28.33 11.66 7.03
CA PHE A 87 29.26 11.98 5.95
C PHE A 87 30.69 12.21 6.47
N GLY A 88 30.83 12.59 7.73
CA GLY A 88 32.10 12.85 8.42
C GLY A 88 32.42 14.34 8.54
N PHE A 89 31.43 15.23 8.49
CA PHE A 89 31.61 16.65 8.82
C PHE A 89 31.51 16.87 10.33
N GLU A 90 32.35 17.77 10.82
CA GLU A 90 32.15 18.42 12.13
C GLU A 90 31.16 19.58 11.95
N MET A 91 30.25 19.77 12.90
CA MET A 91 29.19 20.79 12.77
C MET A 91 29.74 22.23 12.69
N ASP A 92 30.91 22.47 13.26
CA ASP A 92 31.60 23.77 13.22
C ASP A 92 32.45 23.95 11.94
N ASP A 93 32.55 22.92 11.09
CA ASP A 93 33.37 22.89 9.86
C ASP A 93 32.58 22.34 8.66
N LEU A 94 31.33 22.81 8.51
CA LEU A 94 30.49 22.51 7.36
C LEU A 94 31.01 23.21 6.08
N PRO A 95 30.77 22.64 4.89
CA PRO A 95 31.20 23.25 3.65
C PRO A 95 30.46 24.56 3.40
N SER A 96 31.11 25.55 2.79
CA SER A 96 30.43 26.78 2.36
C SER A 96 29.74 26.63 1.00
N GLU A 97 28.74 27.47 0.73
CA GLU A 97 28.04 27.51 -0.57
C GLU A 97 29.03 27.68 -1.73
N SER A 98 30.07 28.49 -1.51
CA SER A 98 31.17 28.70 -2.45
C SER A 98 31.91 27.40 -2.79
N SER A 99 32.09 26.53 -1.80
CA SER A 99 32.79 25.24 -1.95
C SER A 99 31.94 24.21 -2.68
N CYS A 100 30.61 24.30 -2.55
CA CYS A 100 29.65 23.38 -3.18
C CYS A 100 29.10 23.88 -4.53
N LYS A 101 29.61 24.99 -5.09
CA LYS A 101 29.20 25.43 -6.43
C LYS A 101 29.44 24.32 -7.48
N PRO A 102 28.52 24.11 -8.44
CA PRO A 102 28.63 23.06 -9.45
C PRO A 102 30.00 23.02 -10.12
N VAL A 103 30.47 24.17 -10.62
CA VAL A 103 31.79 24.32 -11.27
C VAL A 103 32.96 23.84 -10.38
N ARG A 104 32.88 24.00 -9.06
CA ARG A 104 33.93 23.57 -8.13
C ARG A 104 33.87 22.07 -7.85
N LEU A 105 32.68 21.53 -7.60
CA LEU A 105 32.50 20.09 -7.37
C LEU A 105 32.80 19.28 -8.63
N GLU A 106 32.30 19.71 -9.78
CA GLU A 106 32.61 19.12 -11.09
C GLU A 106 34.11 19.20 -11.42
N SER A 107 34.77 20.31 -11.06
CA SER A 107 36.22 20.43 -11.25
C SER A 107 37.01 19.51 -10.31
N ARG A 108 36.63 19.43 -9.03
CA ARG A 108 37.26 18.57 -8.02
C ARG A 108 37.08 17.08 -8.35
N PHE A 109 35.85 16.69 -8.67
CA PHE A 109 35.45 15.31 -8.93
C PHE A 109 35.38 14.97 -10.41
N ARG A 110 36.06 15.74 -11.29
CA ARG A 110 36.03 15.52 -12.75
C ARG A 110 36.34 14.08 -13.16
N LYS A 111 37.32 13.44 -12.49
CA LYS A 111 37.71 12.04 -12.76
C LYS A 111 36.74 11.01 -12.17
N LEU A 112 35.80 11.45 -11.33
CA LEU A 112 34.81 10.65 -10.62
C LEU A 112 33.38 10.94 -11.08
N GLN A 113 33.17 11.89 -12.00
CA GLN A 113 31.84 12.31 -12.45
C GLN A 113 31.02 11.13 -12.97
N THR A 114 31.57 10.33 -13.89
CA THR A 114 30.89 9.11 -14.39
C THR A 114 30.59 8.12 -13.27
N VAL A 115 31.47 8.00 -12.27
CA VAL A 115 31.24 7.10 -11.12
C VAL A 115 30.06 7.58 -10.28
N VAL A 116 29.96 8.90 -10.06
CA VAL A 116 28.88 9.51 -9.29
C VAL A 116 27.57 9.48 -10.07
N GLU A 117 27.58 9.78 -11.37
CA GLU A 117 26.38 9.78 -12.21
C GLU A 117 25.82 8.36 -12.41
N SER A 118 26.66 7.41 -12.84
CA SER A 118 26.24 6.01 -12.99
C SER A 118 25.89 5.38 -11.64
N GLY A 119 26.69 5.64 -10.61
CA GLY A 119 26.42 5.18 -9.25
C GLY A 119 25.13 5.76 -8.71
N ALA A 120 24.82 7.04 -8.98
CA ALA A 120 23.57 7.64 -8.53
C ALA A 120 22.35 7.04 -9.21
N GLU A 121 22.44 6.75 -10.51
CA GLU A 121 21.36 6.08 -11.23
C GLU A 121 21.14 4.65 -10.73
N GLU A 122 22.22 3.89 -10.53
CA GLU A 122 22.14 2.53 -10.00
C GLU A 122 21.65 2.51 -8.54
N ILE A 123 22.09 3.45 -7.69
CA ILE A 123 21.56 3.61 -6.32
C ILE A 123 20.07 3.92 -6.36
N ARG A 124 19.61 4.80 -7.26
CA ARG A 124 18.18 5.10 -7.43
C ARG A 124 17.40 3.86 -7.84
N LEU A 125 17.90 3.10 -8.82
CA LEU A 125 17.28 1.86 -9.28
C LEU A 125 17.22 0.83 -8.17
N LEU A 126 18.32 0.57 -7.46
CA LEU A 126 18.35 -0.36 -6.32
C LEU A 126 17.46 0.11 -5.17
N ALA A 127 17.42 1.40 -4.87
CA ALA A 127 16.53 1.95 -3.85
C ALA A 127 15.07 1.83 -4.26
N ALA A 128 14.74 2.03 -5.54
CA ALA A 128 13.42 1.76 -6.09
C ALA A 128 13.08 0.27 -6.05
N GLU A 129 14.04 -0.59 -6.38
CA GLU A 129 13.92 -2.04 -6.35
C GLU A 129 13.69 -2.57 -4.92
N ARG A 130 14.32 -1.98 -3.91
CA ARG A 130 14.24 -2.47 -2.52
C ARG A 130 13.28 -1.68 -1.63
N GLY A 131 12.67 -0.62 -2.16
CA GLY A 131 11.73 0.22 -1.42
C GLY A 131 12.37 1.18 -0.42
N ALA A 132 13.69 1.40 -0.49
CA ALA A 132 14.41 2.32 0.39
C ALA A 132 14.02 3.78 0.11
N PRO A 133 13.99 4.69 1.11
CA PRO A 133 13.61 6.10 0.95
C PRO A 133 14.62 6.95 0.13
N ILE A 134 15.64 6.34 -0.46
CA ILE A 134 16.73 7.01 -1.18
C ILE A 134 16.35 7.28 -2.65
N GLY A 135 16.81 8.41 -3.17
CA GLY A 135 16.96 8.67 -4.61
C GLY A 135 15.74 9.21 -5.34
N ASN A 136 14.63 9.40 -4.62
CA ASN A 136 13.44 10.09 -5.11
C ASN A 136 12.89 10.88 -3.94
N ASP A 137 13.23 12.17 -3.89
CA ASP A 137 12.61 13.10 -2.96
C ASP A 137 11.18 13.39 -3.43
N LEU A 138 10.29 12.44 -3.14
CA LEU A 138 8.84 12.56 -3.33
C LEU A 138 8.26 13.76 -2.54
N LEU A 139 9.08 14.47 -1.76
CA LEU A 139 8.73 15.33 -0.65
C LEU A 139 9.35 16.74 -0.77
N LYS A 140 9.93 17.13 -1.93
CA LYS A 140 10.31 18.54 -2.15
C LYS A 140 9.08 19.45 -2.18
N THR A 141 8.83 20.09 -1.03
CA THR A 141 7.92 21.24 -0.93
C THR A 141 8.39 22.35 -1.85
N ALA A 142 7.46 23.10 -2.43
CA ALA A 142 7.81 24.43 -2.93
C ALA A 142 8.28 25.26 -1.72
N ASP A 143 9.35 26.05 -1.89
CA ASP A 143 9.87 26.96 -0.86
C ASP A 143 8.73 27.72 -0.15
N ASP A 144 8.90 27.95 1.15
CA ASP A 144 8.00 28.67 2.07
C ASP A 144 7.79 30.15 1.64
N GLU A 145 7.33 30.40 0.43
CA GLU A 145 6.78 31.70 0.04
C GLU A 145 5.32 31.75 0.52
N ASP A 146 5.18 32.34 1.70
CA ASP A 146 3.96 32.89 2.31
C ASP A 146 2.70 32.03 2.22
N LYS A 147 2.25 31.55 3.39
CA LYS A 147 0.91 31.02 3.67
C LYS A 147 -0.19 32.08 3.46
N GLN A 148 -0.32 32.62 2.25
CA GLN A 148 -1.53 33.27 1.79
C GLN A 148 -2.56 32.19 1.42
N SER A 149 -3.83 32.46 1.74
CA SER A 149 -4.95 31.64 1.27
C SER A 149 -4.94 31.61 -0.26
N LEU A 150 -4.43 30.53 -0.85
CA LEU A 150 -4.37 30.35 -2.29
C LEU A 150 -5.79 30.35 -2.86
N SER A 151 -5.99 31.04 -3.99
CA SER A 151 -7.27 30.97 -4.69
C SER A 151 -7.55 29.54 -5.14
N ASN A 152 -8.83 29.14 -5.21
CA ASN A 152 -9.23 27.83 -5.72
C ASN A 152 -8.63 27.52 -7.10
N ARG A 153 -8.51 28.53 -7.98
CA ARG A 153 -7.87 28.40 -9.30
C ARG A 153 -6.38 28.08 -9.19
N THR A 154 -5.68 28.75 -8.27
CA THR A 154 -4.24 28.52 -8.03
C THR A 154 -4.01 27.13 -7.49
N VAL A 155 -4.81 26.69 -6.51
CA VAL A 155 -4.72 25.33 -5.96
C VAL A 155 -4.98 24.29 -7.05
N GLN A 156 -5.99 24.45 -7.89
CA GLN A 156 -6.27 23.50 -8.98
C GLN A 156 -5.13 23.42 -10.01
N ARG A 157 -4.46 24.55 -10.31
CA ARG A 157 -3.29 24.58 -11.19
C ARG A 157 -2.09 23.86 -10.57
N LEU A 158 -1.84 24.09 -9.28
CA LEU A 158 -0.76 23.45 -8.55
C LEU A 158 -1.00 21.95 -8.38
N LEU A 159 -2.22 21.53 -8.03
CA LEU A 159 -2.63 20.12 -8.00
C LEU A 159 -2.35 19.44 -9.34
N ARG A 160 -2.67 20.09 -10.46
CA ARG A 160 -2.36 19.54 -11.79
C ARG A 160 -0.86 19.41 -12.00
N LYS A 161 -0.09 20.49 -11.85
CA LYS A 161 1.35 20.48 -12.14
C LYS A 161 2.12 19.53 -11.23
N LYS A 162 1.89 19.60 -9.92
CA LYS A 162 2.58 18.75 -8.93
C LYS A 162 2.09 17.31 -8.95
N GLY A 163 0.81 17.08 -9.27
CA GLY A 163 0.26 15.74 -9.40
C GLY A 163 0.91 14.91 -10.50
N HIS A 164 1.21 15.49 -11.66
CA HIS A 164 1.94 14.77 -12.71
C HIS A 164 3.38 14.45 -12.27
N GLN A 165 4.08 15.38 -11.60
CA GLN A 165 5.43 15.13 -11.06
C GLN A 165 5.44 13.95 -10.07
N VAL A 166 4.50 13.93 -9.12
CA VAL A 166 4.38 12.83 -8.16
C VAL A 166 4.06 11.51 -8.87
N LEU A 167 3.16 11.55 -9.86
CA LEU A 167 2.79 10.38 -10.65
C LEU A 167 3.98 9.79 -11.38
N ASP A 168 4.78 10.60 -12.07
CA ASP A 168 5.99 10.16 -12.79
C ASP A 168 6.99 9.49 -11.85
N GLU A 169 7.20 10.08 -10.67
CA GLU A 169 8.09 9.54 -9.65
C GLU A 169 7.58 8.19 -9.11
N LEU A 170 6.28 8.07 -8.78
CA LEU A 170 5.71 6.81 -8.29
C LEU A 170 5.67 5.71 -9.34
N LYS A 171 5.43 6.06 -10.61
CA LYS A 171 5.42 5.13 -11.74
C LYS A 171 6.78 4.43 -11.89
N SER A 172 7.87 5.18 -11.78
CA SER A 172 9.25 4.66 -11.83
C SER A 172 9.60 3.71 -10.68
N VAL A 173 8.74 3.59 -9.67
CA VAL A 173 8.95 2.73 -8.50
C VAL A 173 7.99 1.55 -8.46
N ALA A 174 6.70 1.78 -8.75
CA ALA A 174 5.66 0.77 -8.65
C ALA A 174 5.69 -0.23 -9.81
N ILE A 175 5.87 0.22 -11.06
CA ILE A 175 5.84 -0.66 -12.23
C ILE A 175 7.05 -1.62 -12.24
N PRO A 176 8.31 -1.16 -12.07
CA PRO A 176 9.47 -2.06 -12.08
C PRO A 176 9.54 -3.00 -10.88
N SER A 177 8.61 -2.88 -9.92
CA SER A 177 8.52 -3.79 -8.78
C SER A 177 7.74 -5.07 -9.06
N ILE A 178 7.05 -5.12 -10.19
CA ILE A 178 6.23 -6.26 -10.59
C ILE A 178 7.00 -7.01 -11.68
N SER A 179 7.28 -8.29 -11.44
CA SER A 179 7.89 -9.16 -12.44
C SER A 179 6.88 -10.18 -12.94
N LEU A 180 6.86 -10.42 -14.24
CA LEU A 180 5.95 -11.34 -14.90
C LEU A 180 6.71 -12.58 -15.40
N SER A 181 6.02 -13.72 -15.43
CA SER A 181 6.59 -14.94 -16.02
C SER A 181 6.63 -14.80 -17.54
N ARG A 182 7.82 -15.05 -18.12
CA ARG A 182 8.07 -14.94 -19.55
C ARG A 182 9.05 -16.02 -20.04
N PRO A 183 8.97 -16.44 -21.31
CA PRO A 183 9.98 -17.28 -21.96
C PRO A 183 11.37 -16.62 -22.00
N ASP A 184 12.43 -17.43 -22.11
CA ASP A 184 13.82 -16.95 -22.19
C ASP A 184 14.10 -16.04 -23.41
N ASP A 185 13.30 -16.19 -24.48
CA ASP A 185 13.37 -15.44 -25.73
C ASP A 185 12.22 -14.44 -25.91
N ALA A 186 11.66 -13.95 -24.78
CA ALA A 186 10.58 -12.98 -24.81
C ALA A 186 10.94 -11.68 -25.56
N ILE A 187 9.99 -11.22 -26.37
CA ILE A 187 10.15 -10.05 -27.25
C ILE A 187 9.84 -8.74 -26.51
N TYR A 188 8.90 -8.78 -25.56
CA TYR A 188 8.47 -7.61 -24.78
C TYR A 188 8.93 -7.73 -23.35
N ASP A 189 9.26 -6.59 -22.75
CA ASP A 189 9.67 -6.49 -21.35
C ASP A 189 8.49 -6.45 -20.36
N ASP A 190 8.75 -6.77 -19.08
CA ASP A 190 7.74 -6.74 -18.01
C ASP A 190 7.04 -5.37 -17.99
N ASP A 191 7.81 -4.29 -18.12
CA ASP A 191 7.30 -2.92 -18.13
C ASP A 191 6.30 -2.67 -19.26
N GLU A 192 6.53 -3.21 -20.47
CA GLU A 192 5.58 -3.05 -21.60
C GLU A 192 4.26 -3.79 -21.35
N LEU A 193 4.32 -4.99 -20.77
CA LEU A 193 3.14 -5.76 -20.39
C LEU A 193 2.37 -5.10 -19.23
N LEU A 194 3.07 -4.51 -18.27
CA LEU A 194 2.46 -3.78 -17.16
C LEU A 194 1.87 -2.44 -17.58
N VAL A 195 2.46 -1.77 -18.58
CA VAL A 195 1.85 -0.62 -19.24
C VAL A 195 0.53 -1.02 -19.90
N LEU A 196 0.51 -2.16 -20.60
CA LEU A 196 -0.73 -2.70 -21.18
C LEU A 196 -1.78 -3.01 -20.11
N GLU A 197 -1.40 -3.65 -19.00
CA GLU A 197 -2.30 -3.89 -17.87
C GLU A 197 -2.82 -2.58 -17.26
N ALA A 198 -1.95 -1.56 -17.13
CA ALA A 198 -2.35 -0.26 -16.63
C ALA A 198 -3.37 0.41 -17.57
N ILE A 199 -3.19 0.32 -18.89
CA ILE A 199 -4.17 0.78 -19.88
C ILE A 199 -5.50 0.02 -19.71
N ALA A 200 -5.45 -1.31 -19.56
CA ALA A 200 -6.65 -2.13 -19.36
C ALA A 200 -7.41 -1.75 -18.08
N SER A 201 -6.68 -1.47 -17.01
CA SER A 201 -7.18 -0.99 -15.72
C SER A 201 -7.82 0.40 -15.81
N ILE A 202 -7.14 1.36 -16.45
CA ILE A 202 -7.61 2.74 -16.64
C ILE A 202 -8.90 2.79 -17.46
N LYS A 203 -8.95 1.99 -18.53
CA LYS A 203 -10.08 1.98 -19.47
C LYS A 203 -11.20 1.03 -19.05
N GLN A 204 -10.97 0.19 -18.03
CA GLN A 204 -11.86 -0.89 -17.64
C GLN A 204 -12.22 -1.78 -18.85
N LYS A 205 -11.21 -2.14 -19.65
CA LYS A 205 -11.36 -2.91 -20.88
C LYS A 205 -10.65 -4.26 -20.78
N ALA A 206 -11.07 -5.19 -21.63
CA ALA A 206 -10.35 -6.44 -21.83
C ALA A 206 -8.94 -6.18 -22.34
N ALA A 207 -8.01 -7.07 -21.98
CA ALA A 207 -6.63 -7.02 -22.44
C ALA A 207 -6.51 -6.89 -23.98
N HIS A 208 -7.37 -7.60 -24.73
CA HIS A 208 -7.40 -7.54 -26.20
C HIS A 208 -7.63 -6.12 -26.74
N ASP A 209 -8.70 -5.46 -26.29
CA ASP A 209 -9.04 -4.10 -26.75
C ASP A 209 -7.99 -3.07 -26.29
N SER A 210 -7.40 -3.31 -25.12
CA SER A 210 -6.29 -2.50 -24.60
C SER A 210 -5.02 -2.67 -25.42
N GLY A 211 -4.76 -3.89 -25.93
CA GLY A 211 -3.61 -4.19 -26.80
C GLY A 211 -3.74 -3.49 -28.14
N GLN A 212 -4.93 -3.52 -28.76
CA GLN A 212 -5.19 -2.74 -29.97
C GLN A 212 -4.96 -1.24 -29.75
N LYS A 213 -5.41 -0.72 -28.60
CA LYS A 213 -5.21 0.68 -28.25
C LYS A 213 -3.73 1.02 -28.07
N LEU A 214 -2.96 0.13 -27.45
CA LEU A 214 -1.51 0.27 -27.32
C LEU A 214 -0.85 0.31 -28.70
N GLY A 215 -1.25 -0.58 -29.61
CA GLY A 215 -0.84 -0.55 -31.02
C GLY A 215 -1.14 0.77 -31.71
N ASP A 216 -2.38 1.27 -31.64
CA ASP A 216 -2.75 2.59 -32.19
C ASP A 216 -1.86 3.74 -31.68
N MET A 217 -1.33 3.61 -30.46
CA MET A 217 -0.51 4.63 -29.81
C MET A 217 0.97 4.50 -30.16
N LYS A 218 1.49 3.28 -30.21
CA LYS A 218 2.91 2.98 -30.48
C LYS A 218 3.22 3.06 -31.98
N ASN A 219 2.31 2.58 -32.82
CA ASN A 219 2.43 2.60 -34.28
C ASN A 219 1.20 3.28 -34.92
N PRO A 220 1.09 4.62 -34.87
CA PRO A 220 -0.09 5.35 -35.33
C PRO A 220 -0.25 5.40 -36.86
N ASP A 221 0.80 5.08 -37.62
CA ASP A 221 0.81 5.05 -39.09
C ASP A 221 1.52 3.78 -39.58
N PRO A 222 0.90 2.60 -39.39
CA PRO A 222 1.56 1.30 -39.61
C PRO A 222 1.71 0.99 -41.10
N ASP A 223 2.89 0.50 -41.48
CA ASP A 223 3.13 -0.10 -42.79
C ASP A 223 2.74 -1.60 -42.77
N ILE A 224 2.28 -2.13 -43.92
CA ILE A 224 1.86 -3.55 -44.03
C ILE A 224 3.01 -4.53 -43.69
N ASP A 225 4.24 -4.11 -43.96
CA ASP A 225 5.45 -4.91 -43.73
C ASP A 225 6.10 -4.63 -42.36
N ASP A 226 5.48 -3.81 -41.50
CA ASP A 226 5.99 -3.55 -40.17
C ASP A 226 6.06 -4.86 -39.36
N PRO A 227 7.17 -5.09 -38.64
CA PRO A 227 7.25 -6.21 -37.72
C PRO A 227 6.18 -6.11 -36.64
N PHE A 228 5.58 -7.25 -36.26
CA PHE A 228 4.48 -7.27 -35.29
C PHE A 228 4.81 -6.67 -33.91
N TYR A 229 6.09 -6.51 -33.56
CA TYR A 229 6.52 -5.93 -32.29
C TYR A 229 6.50 -4.39 -32.27
N GLU A 230 6.38 -3.75 -33.44
CA GLU A 230 6.23 -2.28 -33.55
C GLU A 230 4.93 -1.82 -32.88
N ASP A 231 3.87 -2.63 -32.92
CA ASP A 231 2.58 -2.33 -32.29
C ASP A 231 2.59 -2.55 -30.75
N GLY A 232 3.69 -3.08 -30.19
CA GLY A 232 3.76 -3.43 -28.78
C GLY A 232 3.04 -4.74 -28.45
N PRO A 233 2.96 -5.12 -27.15
CA PRO A 233 2.35 -6.38 -26.76
C PRO A 233 0.85 -6.41 -27.02
N SER A 234 0.36 -7.55 -27.49
CA SER A 234 -1.07 -7.80 -27.61
C SER A 234 -1.69 -8.18 -26.25
N GLY A 235 -3.02 -8.07 -26.16
CA GLY A 235 -3.75 -8.58 -25.02
C GLY A 235 -3.60 -10.08 -24.80
N GLU A 236 -3.39 -10.85 -25.87
CA GLU A 236 -3.16 -12.30 -25.77
C GLU A 236 -1.81 -12.59 -25.13
N THR A 237 -0.76 -11.83 -25.51
CA THR A 237 0.58 -11.95 -24.91
C THR A 237 0.54 -11.66 -23.41
N LEU A 238 -0.18 -10.61 -22.99
CA LEU A 238 -0.37 -10.32 -21.57
C LEU A 238 -1.09 -11.47 -20.85
N LEU A 239 -2.22 -11.93 -21.39
CA LEU A 239 -2.99 -13.01 -20.76
C LEU A 239 -2.18 -14.32 -20.66
N GLU A 240 -1.33 -14.62 -21.63
CA GLU A 240 -0.45 -15.79 -21.59
C GLU A 240 0.61 -15.66 -20.48
N ALA A 241 1.26 -14.49 -20.36
CA ALA A 241 2.20 -14.23 -19.27
C ALA A 241 1.53 -14.36 -17.89
N LEU A 242 0.30 -13.85 -17.73
CA LEU A 242 -0.45 -13.97 -16.49
C LEU A 242 -0.87 -15.41 -16.15
N LYS A 243 -1.17 -16.23 -17.17
CA LYS A 243 -1.52 -17.65 -16.97
C LYS A 243 -0.33 -18.51 -16.56
N GLN A 244 0.88 -18.10 -16.93
CA GLN A 244 2.10 -18.82 -16.56
C GLN A 244 2.51 -18.59 -15.10
N MET A 245 1.99 -17.54 -14.46
CA MET A 245 2.23 -17.28 -13.05
C MET A 245 1.35 -18.16 -12.17
N SER A 246 1.95 -18.75 -11.14
CA SER A 246 1.22 -19.37 -10.03
C SER A 246 0.52 -18.32 -9.16
N ILE A 247 -0.47 -18.77 -8.37
CA ILE A 247 -1.23 -17.90 -7.47
C ILE A 247 -0.32 -17.29 -6.39
N GLU A 248 0.64 -18.07 -5.91
CA GLU A 248 1.66 -17.70 -4.94
C GLU A 248 2.61 -16.65 -5.51
N GLU A 249 3.05 -16.81 -6.76
CA GLU A 249 3.90 -15.82 -7.44
C GLU A 249 3.17 -14.50 -7.61
N ILE A 250 1.92 -14.51 -8.07
CA ILE A 250 1.10 -13.29 -8.19
C ILE A 250 0.95 -12.64 -6.81
N ALA A 251 0.62 -13.41 -5.77
CA ALA A 251 0.47 -12.87 -4.42
C ALA A 251 1.77 -12.26 -3.88
N THR A 252 2.91 -12.91 -4.13
CA THR A 252 4.23 -12.43 -3.70
C THR A 252 4.57 -11.10 -4.36
N VAL A 253 4.49 -11.05 -5.70
CA VAL A 253 4.88 -9.89 -6.48
C VAL A 253 3.96 -8.69 -6.21
N LEU A 254 2.64 -8.90 -6.10
CA LEU A 254 1.71 -7.80 -5.89
C LEU A 254 1.69 -7.30 -4.43
N ASN A 255 1.87 -8.16 -3.43
CA ASN A 255 2.08 -7.69 -2.05
C ASN A 255 3.41 -6.93 -1.92
N PHE A 256 4.45 -7.32 -2.66
CA PHE A 256 5.69 -6.55 -2.73
C PHE A 256 5.50 -5.16 -3.34
N ALA A 257 4.74 -5.05 -4.43
CA ALA A 257 4.38 -3.76 -5.02
C ALA A 257 3.59 -2.87 -4.04
N LEU A 258 2.58 -3.43 -3.35
CA LEU A 258 1.82 -2.72 -2.31
C LEU A 258 2.74 -2.24 -1.17
N ARG A 259 3.65 -3.09 -0.68
CA ARG A 259 4.66 -2.73 0.31
C ARG A 259 5.52 -1.55 -0.14
N LYS A 260 6.00 -1.56 -1.38
CA LYS A 260 6.83 -0.46 -1.91
C LYS A 260 6.09 0.86 -1.93
N THR A 261 4.85 0.85 -2.41
CA THR A 261 4.02 2.07 -2.45
C THR A 261 3.86 2.65 -1.04
N TYR A 262 3.57 1.83 -0.03
CA TYR A 262 3.47 2.28 1.36
C TYR A 262 4.81 2.80 1.91
N THR A 263 5.90 2.04 1.74
CA THR A 263 7.21 2.36 2.33
C THR A 263 7.74 3.69 1.81
N ARG A 264 7.48 4.03 0.54
CA ARG A 264 7.82 5.34 -0.02
C ARG A 264 7.09 6.50 0.63
N ALA A 265 5.86 6.29 1.10
CA ALA A 265 5.07 7.34 1.75
C ALA A 265 5.27 7.39 3.28
N LYS A 266 5.76 6.29 3.89
CA LYS A 266 5.90 6.09 5.33
C LYS A 266 6.62 7.22 6.09
N PRO A 267 7.76 7.80 5.62
CA PRO A 267 8.44 8.87 6.35
C PRO A 267 7.56 10.10 6.58
N ARG A 268 6.87 10.54 5.52
CA ARG A 268 6.02 11.74 5.58
C ARG A 268 4.69 11.49 6.27
N ILE A 269 4.17 10.28 6.10
CA ILE A 269 3.01 9.77 6.83
C ILE A 269 3.23 9.90 8.35
N ARG A 270 4.43 9.58 8.86
CA ARG A 270 4.79 9.71 10.28
C ARG A 270 4.91 11.17 10.73
N GLU A 271 5.47 12.05 9.91
CA GLU A 271 5.64 13.48 10.25
C GLU A 271 4.33 14.26 10.31
N LEU A 272 3.31 13.83 9.56
CA LEU A 272 1.99 14.46 9.50
C LEU A 272 1.02 13.91 10.57
N GLU A 273 1.55 13.20 11.56
CA GLU A 273 0.83 12.74 12.74
C GLU A 273 0.31 13.93 13.56
N HIS A 274 -1.01 14.00 13.72
CA HIS A 274 -1.62 14.84 14.75
C HIS A 274 -1.54 14.10 16.08
N GLY A 275 -1.34 14.81 17.20
CA GLY A 275 -1.19 14.22 18.54
C GLY A 275 -2.38 13.38 19.05
N ASN A 276 -3.45 13.24 18.26
CA ASN A 276 -4.60 12.36 18.52
C ASN A 276 -4.56 11.03 17.70
N GLY A 277 -3.54 10.82 16.84
CA GLY A 277 -3.35 9.60 16.05
C GLY A 277 -4.39 9.36 14.93
N SER A 278 -5.04 10.41 14.41
CA SER A 278 -6.24 10.27 13.56
C SER A 278 -6.00 9.98 12.07
N ARG A 279 -4.80 10.27 11.53
CA ARG A 279 -4.52 10.12 10.08
C ARG A 279 -3.73 8.86 9.71
N PHE A 280 -2.57 8.71 10.32
CA PHE A 280 -1.68 7.56 10.16
C PHE A 280 -0.91 7.41 11.46
N GLY A 281 -1.48 6.69 12.43
CA GLY A 281 -0.81 6.54 13.72
C GLY A 281 0.54 5.84 13.56
N THR A 282 1.49 6.16 14.44
CA THR A 282 2.72 5.35 14.62
C THR A 282 2.39 3.85 14.80
N ARG A 283 1.19 3.57 15.34
CA ARG A 283 0.49 2.29 15.21
C ARG A 283 -0.80 2.42 14.39
N ALA A 284 -0.89 1.66 13.31
CA ALA A 284 -2.01 1.63 12.38
C ALA A 284 -3.22 0.91 12.98
N LYS A 285 -4.40 1.43 12.66
CA LYS A 285 -5.63 0.65 12.70
C LYS A 285 -5.79 0.01 11.32
N VAL A 286 -6.08 -1.28 11.27
CA VAL A 286 -6.28 -1.99 10.01
C VAL A 286 -7.68 -2.59 9.97
N ALA A 287 -8.16 -2.82 8.77
CA ALA A 287 -9.38 -3.53 8.50
C ALA A 287 -9.10 -4.78 7.69
N LEU A 288 -9.67 -5.91 8.11
CA LEU A 288 -9.76 -7.14 7.33
C LEU A 288 -11.13 -7.21 6.68
N ASP A 289 -11.15 -7.43 5.37
CA ASP A 289 -12.40 -7.56 4.64
C ASP A 289 -12.29 -8.56 3.49
N MET A 290 -13.43 -9.17 3.17
CA MET A 290 -13.58 -10.14 2.10
C MET A 290 -14.39 -9.57 0.95
N THR A 291 -13.85 -9.68 -0.25
CA THR A 291 -14.47 -9.14 -1.47
C THR A 291 -14.78 -10.23 -2.49
N TYR A 292 -15.76 -9.91 -3.33
CA TYR A 292 -16.43 -10.84 -4.23
C TYR A 292 -16.41 -10.32 -5.67
N VAL A 293 -15.89 -11.14 -6.58
CA VAL A 293 -15.92 -10.90 -8.02
C VAL A 293 -16.83 -11.94 -8.66
N ALA A 294 -17.93 -11.46 -9.25
CA ALA A 294 -18.95 -12.32 -9.86
C ALA A 294 -18.37 -13.22 -10.96
N TYR A 295 -18.82 -14.47 -10.98
CA TYR A 295 -18.52 -15.44 -12.02
C TYR A 295 -19.84 -15.92 -12.64
N TYR A 296 -19.97 -15.75 -13.95
CA TYR A 296 -21.18 -16.08 -14.71
C TYR A 296 -21.00 -17.29 -15.64
N GLY A 297 -19.84 -17.94 -15.62
CA GLY A 297 -19.57 -19.13 -16.42
C GLY A 297 -20.08 -20.41 -15.78
N ASP A 298 -20.00 -21.52 -16.52
CA ASP A 298 -20.28 -22.86 -15.98
C ASP A 298 -19.23 -23.25 -14.92
N ARG A 299 -19.69 -23.94 -13.87
CA ARG A 299 -18.87 -24.35 -12.72
C ARG A 299 -18.10 -25.65 -12.99
N ASP A 300 -18.57 -26.48 -13.91
CA ASP A 300 -17.99 -27.80 -14.14
C ASP A 300 -16.47 -27.68 -14.32
N GLU A 301 -15.72 -28.33 -13.41
CA GLU A 301 -14.25 -28.38 -13.35
C GLU A 301 -13.51 -27.16 -12.73
N MET A 302 -14.19 -26.14 -12.21
CA MET A 302 -13.53 -24.94 -11.64
C MET A 302 -13.30 -25.03 -10.12
N GLU A 303 -12.05 -25.24 -9.69
CA GLU A 303 -11.66 -25.37 -8.26
C GLU A 303 -11.77 -24.07 -7.45
N TRP A 304 -11.55 -22.92 -8.08
CA TRP A 304 -11.44 -21.60 -7.42
C TRP A 304 -12.73 -20.76 -7.47
N VAL A 305 -13.87 -21.38 -7.80
CA VAL A 305 -15.19 -20.73 -7.87
C VAL A 305 -16.03 -21.13 -6.67
N GLN A 306 -16.57 -20.15 -5.97
CA GLN A 306 -17.29 -20.33 -4.71
C GLN A 306 -18.71 -19.78 -4.77
N GLY A 307 -19.59 -20.31 -3.93
CA GLY A 307 -20.95 -19.79 -3.77
C GLY A 307 -20.93 -18.32 -3.32
N ALA A 308 -21.79 -17.51 -3.94
CA ALA A 308 -21.96 -16.12 -3.54
C ALA A 308 -22.67 -16.00 -2.18
N PRO A 309 -22.39 -14.95 -1.40
CA PRO A 309 -23.16 -14.62 -0.21
C PRO A 309 -24.65 -14.43 -0.51
N GLU A 310 -25.50 -14.66 0.49
CA GLU A 310 -26.94 -14.38 0.39
C GLU A 310 -27.19 -12.91 -0.01
N GLY A 311 -28.19 -12.68 -0.87
CA GLY A 311 -28.56 -11.35 -1.36
C GLY A 311 -27.75 -10.82 -2.54
N LYS A 312 -26.79 -11.58 -3.08
CA LYS A 312 -26.12 -11.21 -4.35
C LYS A 312 -26.95 -11.65 -5.57
N GLU A 313 -26.89 -10.84 -6.63
CA GLU A 313 -27.58 -11.13 -7.92
C GLU A 313 -26.94 -12.28 -8.71
N TYR A 314 -25.75 -12.74 -8.30
CA TYR A 314 -25.00 -13.83 -8.93
C TYR A 314 -24.87 -15.01 -7.97
N SER A 315 -24.82 -16.22 -8.51
CA SER A 315 -24.73 -17.46 -7.72
C SER A 315 -23.30 -17.88 -7.39
N TRP A 316 -22.33 -17.46 -8.21
CA TRP A 316 -20.93 -17.87 -8.13
C TRP A 316 -19.99 -16.67 -8.16
N CYS A 317 -18.87 -16.78 -7.47
CA CYS A 317 -17.86 -15.73 -7.39
C CYS A 317 -16.48 -16.27 -7.08
N HIS A 318 -15.47 -15.46 -7.38
CA HIS A 318 -14.15 -15.55 -6.79
C HIS A 318 -14.09 -14.67 -5.55
N LYS A 319 -13.42 -15.16 -4.51
CA LYS A 319 -13.23 -14.40 -3.27
C LYS A 319 -11.78 -13.99 -3.12
N PHE A 320 -11.58 -12.77 -2.66
CA PHE A 320 -10.28 -12.24 -2.28
C PHE A 320 -10.42 -11.59 -0.91
N ALA A 321 -9.34 -11.54 -0.14
CA ALA A 321 -9.31 -10.82 1.12
C ALA A 321 -8.24 -9.74 1.07
N THR A 322 -8.48 -8.63 1.77
CA THR A 322 -7.49 -7.54 1.84
C THR A 322 -7.35 -7.04 3.26
N VAL A 323 -6.16 -6.54 3.58
CA VAL A 323 -5.89 -5.77 4.78
C VAL A 323 -5.61 -4.33 4.40
N VAL A 324 -6.34 -3.42 5.03
CA VAL A 324 -6.36 -2.00 4.66
C VAL A 324 -6.09 -1.16 5.90
N ILE A 325 -5.16 -0.22 5.84
CA ILE A 325 -5.02 0.79 6.90
C ILE A 325 -6.26 1.68 6.87
N VAL A 326 -6.93 1.80 8.02
CA VAL A 326 -8.12 2.64 8.21
C VAL A 326 -7.85 3.80 9.17
N GLY A 327 -8.49 4.93 8.92
CA GLY A 327 -8.41 6.14 9.73
C GLY A 327 -9.20 7.28 9.09
N GLU A 328 -9.03 8.51 9.58
CA GLU A 328 -9.70 9.68 9.00
C GLU A 328 -9.19 9.90 7.56
N ASN A 329 -9.91 9.31 6.60
CA ASN A 329 -9.69 9.43 5.16
C ASN A 329 -8.48 8.67 4.62
N THR A 330 -8.07 7.62 5.33
CA THR A 330 -7.03 6.69 4.88
C THR A 330 -7.68 5.32 4.69
N HIS A 331 -7.64 4.80 3.48
CA HIS A 331 -8.05 3.44 3.15
C HIS A 331 -6.96 2.79 2.29
N TYR A 332 -5.77 2.66 2.85
CA TYR A 332 -4.60 2.24 2.09
C TYR A 332 -4.43 0.73 2.12
N VAL A 333 -4.44 0.06 0.97
CA VAL A 333 -4.31 -1.41 0.91
C VAL A 333 -2.87 -1.80 1.25
N VAL A 334 -2.68 -2.61 2.29
CA VAL A 334 -1.36 -3.07 2.74
C VAL A 334 -1.21 -4.59 2.66
N GLY A 335 -2.16 -5.27 2.05
CA GLY A 335 -2.01 -6.68 1.75
C GLY A 335 -3.26 -7.23 1.07
N VAL A 336 -3.03 -8.22 0.23
CA VAL A 336 -4.07 -8.92 -0.53
C VAL A 336 -3.81 -10.43 -0.46
N CYS A 337 -4.88 -11.21 -0.37
CA CYS A 337 -4.83 -12.67 -0.28
C CYS A 337 -5.88 -13.29 -1.22
N PRO A 338 -5.50 -14.26 -2.07
CA PRO A 338 -6.45 -15.04 -2.84
C PRO A 338 -7.14 -16.07 -1.94
N LEU A 339 -8.40 -16.40 -2.22
CA LEU A 339 -9.15 -17.42 -1.49
C LEU A 339 -9.75 -18.44 -2.46
N GLY A 340 -9.84 -19.70 -2.04
CA GLY A 340 -10.73 -20.65 -2.71
C GLY A 340 -10.19 -22.04 -3.05
N SER A 341 -8.94 -22.38 -2.78
CA SER A 341 -8.42 -23.75 -2.99
C SER A 341 -8.34 -24.58 -1.70
N THR A 342 -8.64 -25.87 -1.80
CA THR A 342 -8.44 -26.88 -0.75
C THR A 342 -6.97 -27.15 -0.44
N ASP A 343 -6.03 -26.73 -1.29
CA ASP A 343 -4.60 -26.81 -0.96
C ASP A 343 -4.22 -25.72 0.07
N TYR A 344 -4.97 -24.62 0.10
CA TYR A 344 -4.81 -23.52 1.05
C TYR A 344 -5.72 -23.66 2.28
N ALA A 345 -6.70 -24.54 2.19
CA ALA A 345 -7.64 -24.85 3.25
C ALA A 345 -7.51 -26.34 3.54
N ALA A 346 -6.81 -26.73 4.60
CA ALA A 346 -6.73 -28.14 5.02
C ALA A 346 -8.12 -28.66 5.44
N THR A 347 -9.00 -28.89 4.47
CA THR A 347 -10.42 -29.28 4.61
C THR A 347 -10.53 -30.65 5.25
N ASP A 348 -9.54 -31.51 5.03
CA ASP A 348 -9.43 -32.84 5.65
C ASP A 348 -9.19 -32.78 7.16
N ALA A 349 -8.57 -31.71 7.67
CA ALA A 349 -8.30 -31.52 9.10
C ALA A 349 -9.46 -30.82 9.83
N TYR A 350 -10.35 -30.13 9.10
CA TYR A 350 -11.40 -29.27 9.66
C TYR A 350 -12.73 -29.40 8.88
N PRO A 351 -13.71 -30.19 9.37
CA PRO A 351 -14.96 -30.41 8.65
C PRO A 351 -15.89 -29.18 8.67
N GLY A 352 -16.22 -28.67 7.48
CA GLY A 352 -17.25 -27.66 7.25
C GLY A 352 -17.64 -27.63 5.78
N LYS A 353 -18.74 -28.31 5.43
CA LYS A 353 -19.21 -28.52 4.05
C LYS A 353 -19.23 -27.20 3.27
N ASP A 354 -18.62 -27.22 2.09
CA ASP A 354 -18.58 -26.16 1.07
C ASP A 354 -17.70 -24.91 1.33
N SER A 355 -16.90 -24.87 2.41
CA SER A 355 -15.94 -23.76 2.61
C SER A 355 -14.55 -24.10 2.06
N SER A 356 -14.14 -23.44 0.98
CA SER A 356 -12.80 -23.64 0.38
C SER A 356 -11.70 -22.68 0.90
N TYR A 357 -11.88 -22.16 2.11
CA TYR A 357 -10.88 -21.41 2.90
C TYR A 357 -11.23 -21.48 4.38
N TYR A 358 -10.20 -21.31 5.22
CA TYR A 358 -10.37 -21.19 6.67
C TYR A 358 -10.12 -19.74 7.09
N VAL A 359 -11.14 -19.07 7.61
CA VAL A 359 -11.09 -17.61 7.91
C VAL A 359 -9.96 -17.23 8.87
N GLY A 360 -9.58 -18.12 9.77
CA GLY A 360 -8.44 -17.92 10.65
C GLY A 360 -7.07 -17.93 9.94
N ASP A 361 -6.92 -18.77 8.90
CA ASP A 361 -5.73 -18.73 8.03
C ASP A 361 -5.67 -17.41 7.25
N VAL A 362 -6.81 -16.95 6.73
CA VAL A 362 -6.92 -15.66 6.03
C VAL A 362 -6.49 -14.51 6.92
N ALA A 363 -7.01 -14.46 8.16
CA ALA A 363 -6.62 -13.43 9.13
C ALA A 363 -5.12 -13.49 9.45
N ARG A 364 -4.56 -14.69 9.69
CA ARG A 364 -3.12 -14.86 9.95
C ARG A 364 -2.25 -14.40 8.78
N GLN A 365 -2.61 -14.77 7.56
CA GLN A 365 -1.87 -14.40 6.36
C GLN A 365 -1.91 -12.90 6.11
N LEU A 366 -3.09 -12.29 6.16
CA LEU A 366 -3.25 -10.83 5.99
C LEU A 366 -2.48 -10.05 7.05
N LEU A 367 -2.60 -10.43 8.32
CA LEU A 367 -1.86 -9.77 9.41
C LEU A 367 -0.36 -9.94 9.25
N SER A 368 0.12 -11.13 8.85
CA SER A 368 1.54 -11.37 8.58
C SER A 368 2.07 -10.46 7.48
N ILE A 369 1.34 -10.34 6.35
CA ILE A 369 1.74 -9.47 5.23
C ILE A 369 1.84 -8.02 5.69
N ALA A 370 0.86 -7.53 6.45
CA ALA A 370 0.85 -6.15 6.89
C ALA A 370 1.93 -5.86 7.96
N GLU A 371 2.13 -6.76 8.92
CA GLU A 371 3.10 -6.60 10.03
C GLU A 371 4.55 -6.54 9.55
N ASP A 372 4.86 -7.05 8.36
CA ASP A 372 6.20 -6.98 7.77
C ASP A 372 6.71 -5.53 7.60
N TYR A 373 5.80 -4.55 7.52
CA TYR A 373 6.18 -3.14 7.32
C TYR A 373 5.24 -2.10 7.95
N VAL A 374 4.15 -2.54 8.58
CA VAL A 374 3.15 -1.72 9.31
C VAL A 374 3.10 -2.14 10.78
N ASP A 375 3.20 -1.20 11.71
CA ASP A 375 3.00 -1.46 13.14
C ASP A 375 1.49 -1.43 13.44
N ILE A 376 0.86 -2.58 13.69
CA ILE A 376 -0.60 -2.69 13.87
C ILE A 376 -0.95 -2.62 15.36
N ARG A 377 -1.94 -1.80 15.73
CA ARG A 377 -2.54 -1.81 17.09
C ARG A 377 -3.94 -2.37 17.17
N MET A 378 -4.73 -2.17 16.12
CA MET A 378 -6.18 -2.35 16.16
C MET A 378 -6.63 -2.99 14.87
N VAL A 379 -7.51 -3.98 14.97
CA VAL A 379 -8.08 -4.70 13.84
C VAL A 379 -9.61 -4.54 13.87
N TYR A 380 -10.14 -3.93 12.83
CA TYR A 380 -11.55 -4.03 12.50
C TYR A 380 -11.73 -5.18 11.52
N ALA A 381 -12.74 -6.01 11.69
CA ALA A 381 -13.00 -7.08 10.72
C ALA A 381 -14.49 -7.21 10.45
N ASP A 382 -14.85 -7.67 9.26
CA ASP A 382 -16.24 -7.97 8.94
C ASP A 382 -16.80 -9.11 9.84
N ARG A 383 -18.11 -9.32 9.74
CA ARG A 383 -18.79 -10.38 10.50
C ARG A 383 -18.36 -11.78 10.09
N GLU A 384 -17.83 -12.00 8.88
CA GLU A 384 -17.32 -13.30 8.44
C GLU A 384 -16.12 -13.75 9.29
N PHE A 385 -15.30 -12.80 9.75
CA PHE A 385 -14.20 -13.00 10.70
C PHE A 385 -14.63 -13.29 12.15
N HIS A 386 -15.94 -13.34 12.45
CA HIS A 386 -16.43 -13.80 13.75
C HIS A 386 -16.22 -15.32 13.92
N ALA A 387 -15.00 -15.70 14.32
CA ALA A 387 -14.55 -17.07 14.54
C ALA A 387 -13.51 -17.15 15.67
N VAL A 388 -13.53 -18.24 16.44
CA VAL A 388 -12.61 -18.44 17.59
C VAL A 388 -11.15 -18.44 17.19
N ASP A 389 -10.78 -19.02 16.04
CA ASP A 389 -9.38 -18.99 15.55
C ASP A 389 -8.88 -17.59 15.22
N VAL A 390 -9.77 -16.74 14.70
CA VAL A 390 -9.44 -15.33 14.42
C VAL A 390 -9.19 -14.60 15.74
N LEU A 391 -10.08 -14.75 16.72
CA LEU A 391 -9.90 -14.12 18.04
C LEU A 391 -8.64 -14.62 18.74
N GLN A 392 -8.37 -15.92 18.71
CA GLN A 392 -7.15 -16.50 19.25
C GLN A 392 -5.91 -15.90 18.58
N THR A 393 -5.94 -15.72 17.26
CA THR A 393 -4.86 -15.06 16.51
C THR A 393 -4.63 -13.63 16.98
N LEU A 394 -5.69 -12.83 17.10
CA LEU A 394 -5.62 -11.43 17.53
C LEU A 394 -5.10 -11.31 18.97
N ILE A 395 -5.57 -12.16 19.88
CA ILE A 395 -5.14 -12.22 21.28
C ILE A 395 -3.65 -12.62 21.37
N ASN A 396 -3.23 -13.65 20.63
CA ASN A 396 -1.83 -14.09 20.61
C ASN A 396 -0.88 -12.97 20.14
N LYS A 397 -1.33 -12.18 19.15
CA LYS A 397 -0.60 -11.02 18.62
C LYS A 397 -0.74 -9.76 19.48
N ARG A 398 -1.59 -9.78 20.53
CA ARG A 398 -1.90 -8.64 21.40
C ARG A 398 -2.43 -7.43 20.62
N LEU A 399 -3.28 -7.70 19.64
CA LEU A 399 -3.94 -6.68 18.84
C LEU A 399 -5.33 -6.40 19.41
N ASP A 400 -5.68 -5.12 19.53
CA ASP A 400 -7.04 -4.75 19.85
C ASP A 400 -7.96 -5.05 18.67
N TYR A 401 -9.24 -5.36 18.93
CA TYR A 401 -10.18 -5.64 17.85
C TYR A 401 -11.61 -5.21 18.12
N VAL A 402 -12.34 -4.94 17.04
CA VAL A 402 -13.80 -4.78 17.02
C VAL A 402 -14.34 -5.52 15.79
N ILE A 403 -15.22 -6.49 16.01
CA ILE A 403 -15.81 -7.33 14.97
C ILE A 403 -17.32 -7.41 15.22
N PRO A 404 -18.19 -7.17 14.23
CA PRO A 404 -19.62 -7.39 14.41
C PRO A 404 -19.87 -8.86 14.72
N ALA A 405 -20.67 -9.12 15.75
CA ALA A 405 -20.99 -10.47 16.15
C ALA A 405 -22.09 -11.07 15.25
N LYS A 406 -22.04 -12.38 15.08
CA LYS A 406 -23.12 -13.18 14.48
C LYS A 406 -24.17 -13.43 15.55
N LYS A 407 -25.42 -13.08 15.25
CA LYS A 407 -26.56 -13.36 16.11
C LYS A 407 -26.86 -14.86 16.06
N ASP A 408 -26.41 -15.59 17.07
CA ASP A 408 -26.78 -17.00 17.23
C ASP A 408 -28.11 -17.13 17.99
N GLN A 409 -28.80 -18.25 17.81
CA GLN A 409 -30.14 -18.47 18.37
C GLN A 409 -30.18 -18.51 19.91
N HIS A 410 -29.04 -18.71 20.59
CA HIS A 410 -29.02 -19.10 21.99
C HIS A 410 -28.28 -18.14 22.91
N ARG A 411 -27.40 -17.28 22.39
CA ARG A 411 -26.54 -16.40 23.18
C ARG A 411 -26.66 -14.95 22.74
N ILE A 412 -26.03 -14.59 21.62
CA ILE A 412 -25.97 -13.19 21.17
C ILE A 412 -27.33 -12.73 20.62
N GLY A 413 -28.06 -13.58 19.89
CA GLY A 413 -29.41 -13.26 19.40
C GLY A 413 -30.35 -12.87 20.54
N PRO A 414 -30.50 -13.70 21.59
CA PRO A 414 -31.28 -13.35 22.78
C PRO A 414 -30.84 -12.08 23.53
N MET A 415 -29.58 -11.65 23.42
CA MET A 415 -29.13 -10.35 23.95
C MET A 415 -29.71 -9.20 23.12
N CYS A 416 -29.69 -9.33 21.80
CA CYS A 416 -30.30 -8.35 20.90
C CYS A 416 -31.83 -8.30 21.05
N ASP A 417 -32.51 -9.45 21.09
CA ASP A 417 -33.98 -9.50 21.22
C ASP A 417 -34.47 -8.85 22.52
N ARG A 418 -33.65 -8.94 23.57
CA ARG A 418 -33.93 -8.37 24.89
C ARG A 418 -33.27 -7.03 25.13
N PHE A 419 -32.67 -6.41 24.10
CA PHE A 419 -31.88 -5.20 24.25
C PHE A 419 -32.64 -4.10 25.02
N ASP A 420 -33.91 -3.87 24.69
CA ASP A 420 -34.74 -2.87 25.39
C ASP A 420 -35.03 -3.19 26.86
N GLN A 421 -34.76 -4.41 27.33
CA GLN A 421 -34.87 -4.80 28.74
C GLN A 421 -33.52 -4.84 29.46
N VAL A 422 -32.41 -5.07 28.74
CA VAL A 422 -31.07 -5.25 29.35
C VAL A 422 -30.16 -4.05 29.20
N LYS A 423 -30.41 -3.16 28.24
CA LYS A 423 -29.61 -1.94 28.02
C LYS A 423 -29.63 -1.04 29.24
N GLN A 424 -28.54 -0.32 29.46
CA GLN A 424 -28.45 0.76 30.43
C GLN A 424 -28.74 2.12 29.75
N GLY A 425 -28.97 3.18 30.54
CA GLY A 425 -29.01 4.57 30.03
C GLY A 425 -30.37 5.12 29.56
N TYR A 426 -31.47 4.82 30.25
CA TYR A 426 -32.84 5.21 29.82
C TYR A 426 -33.20 6.70 29.96
N HIS A 427 -32.52 7.49 30.80
CA HIS A 427 -33.11 8.74 31.34
C HIS A 427 -32.16 9.93 31.49
N GLU A 428 -30.91 9.82 31.03
CA GLU A 428 -29.92 10.89 31.20
C GLU A 428 -29.78 11.74 29.92
N PRO A 429 -29.81 13.08 30.01
CA PRO A 429 -29.54 13.95 28.87
C PRO A 429 -28.14 13.67 28.30
N ASN A 430 -28.05 13.45 26.99
CA ASN A 430 -26.80 13.12 26.27
C ASN A 430 -26.15 11.78 26.70
N ASP A 431 -26.93 10.83 27.18
CA ASP A 431 -26.49 9.43 27.37
C ASP A 431 -26.76 8.61 26.11
N THR A 432 -26.09 7.46 25.98
CA THR A 432 -26.35 6.50 24.91
C THR A 432 -26.75 5.16 25.50
N PRO A 433 -27.91 4.60 25.11
CA PRO A 433 -28.27 3.27 25.55
C PRO A 433 -27.30 2.23 24.99
N LEU A 434 -26.80 1.36 25.85
CA LEU A 434 -25.82 0.33 25.51
C LEU A 434 -26.03 -0.89 26.43
N TYR A 435 -25.70 -2.08 25.94
CA TYR A 435 -25.56 -3.26 26.79
C TYR A 435 -24.16 -3.85 26.60
N VAL A 436 -23.45 -4.11 27.70
CA VAL A 436 -22.13 -4.75 27.69
C VAL A 436 -22.14 -6.04 28.52
N GLU A 437 -21.63 -7.12 27.94
CA GLU A 437 -21.33 -8.36 28.65
C GLU A 437 -19.82 -8.62 28.57
N GLU A 438 -19.14 -8.40 29.69
CA GLU A 438 -17.73 -8.73 29.88
C GLU A 438 -17.52 -10.24 30.05
N ASP A 439 -16.31 -10.71 29.76
CA ASP A 439 -15.89 -12.11 29.93
C ASP A 439 -16.77 -13.14 29.18
N PHE A 440 -17.34 -12.73 28.04
CA PHE A 440 -18.13 -13.58 27.17
C PHE A 440 -17.26 -14.71 26.58
N VAL A 441 -17.61 -15.94 26.95
CA VAL A 441 -16.85 -17.13 26.58
C VAL A 441 -17.28 -17.63 25.19
N MET A 442 -16.38 -17.75 24.22
CA MET A 442 -16.63 -18.38 22.93
C MET A 442 -15.95 -19.74 22.82
N HIS A 443 -16.64 -20.67 22.17
CA HIS A 443 -16.13 -22.01 21.91
C HIS A 443 -16.04 -22.27 20.41
N GLY A 444 -14.93 -22.85 19.96
CA GLY A 444 -14.75 -23.15 18.55
C GLY A 444 -13.44 -23.84 18.25
N VAL A 445 -13.25 -24.14 16.97
CA VAL A 445 -12.07 -24.83 16.48
C VAL A 445 -10.96 -23.83 16.21
N VAL A 446 -9.74 -24.16 16.67
CA VAL A 446 -8.50 -23.41 16.40
C VAL A 446 -7.55 -24.32 15.62
N LYS A 447 -6.88 -23.76 14.60
CA LYS A 447 -5.95 -24.54 13.77
C LYS A 447 -4.75 -24.98 14.61
N ASP A 448 -4.35 -26.24 14.45
CA ASP A 448 -3.33 -26.94 15.25
C ASP A 448 -3.59 -26.94 16.77
N GLY A 449 -4.82 -26.55 17.17
CA GLY A 449 -5.29 -26.52 18.54
C GLY A 449 -6.35 -27.59 18.82
N VAL A 450 -7.17 -27.36 19.85
CA VAL A 450 -8.29 -28.24 20.21
C VAL A 450 -9.57 -27.81 19.47
N SER A 451 -10.45 -28.76 19.19
CA SER A 451 -11.72 -28.52 18.47
C SER A 451 -12.75 -27.73 19.28
N ASN A 452 -12.56 -27.64 20.59
CA ASN A 452 -13.43 -26.89 21.51
C ASN A 452 -12.61 -25.89 22.32
N HIS A 453 -11.77 -25.12 21.62
CA HIS A 453 -10.95 -24.10 22.23
C HIS A 453 -11.82 -22.98 22.78
N THR A 454 -11.38 -22.38 23.88
CA THR A 454 -12.12 -21.35 24.60
C THR A 454 -11.40 -20.02 24.50
N VAL A 455 -12.13 -18.98 24.08
CA VAL A 455 -11.66 -17.60 24.05
C VAL A 455 -12.62 -16.74 24.85
N HIS A 456 -12.09 -15.79 25.63
CA HIS A 456 -12.88 -14.81 26.35
C HIS A 456 -12.81 -13.48 25.61
N THR A 457 -13.94 -12.80 25.46
CA THR A 457 -14.07 -11.50 24.78
C THR A 457 -15.15 -10.67 25.45
N THR A 458 -15.25 -9.38 25.14
CA THR A 458 -16.40 -8.58 25.55
C THR A 458 -17.42 -8.51 24.42
N VAL A 459 -18.71 -8.63 24.73
CA VAL A 459 -19.83 -8.35 23.81
C VAL A 459 -20.39 -6.98 24.15
N ALA A 460 -20.50 -6.10 23.15
CA ALA A 460 -21.16 -4.82 23.28
C ALA A 460 -22.28 -4.71 22.25
N VAL A 461 -23.50 -4.44 22.71
CA VAL A 461 -24.69 -4.30 21.87
C VAL A 461 -25.09 -2.83 21.80
N LEU A 462 -24.99 -2.28 20.60
CA LEU A 462 -25.42 -0.93 20.27
C LEU A 462 -26.90 -0.89 19.91
N PRO A 463 -27.56 0.27 20.08
CA PRO A 463 -28.92 0.47 19.61
C PRO A 463 -28.98 0.34 18.08
N PRO A 464 -30.18 0.13 17.52
CA PRO A 464 -30.36 0.16 16.07
C PRO A 464 -29.82 1.46 15.48
N ALA A 465 -29.06 1.37 14.40
CA ALA A 465 -28.65 2.55 13.64
C ALA A 465 -29.86 3.16 12.93
N GLU A 466 -29.91 4.49 12.86
CA GLU A 466 -30.99 5.23 12.23
C GLU A 466 -30.93 5.19 10.69
N ASP A 467 -29.77 4.86 10.10
CA ASP A 467 -29.50 4.77 8.65
C ASP A 467 -28.63 3.52 8.35
N ASP A 468 -29.22 2.31 8.39
CA ASP A 468 -28.50 1.08 8.06
C ASP A 468 -29.26 0.25 7.02
N ASP A 469 -28.91 0.44 5.75
CA ASP A 469 -29.47 -0.27 4.60
C ASP A 469 -29.15 -1.78 4.61
N VAL A 470 -28.27 -2.24 5.51
CA VAL A 470 -27.71 -3.61 5.55
C VAL A 470 -28.30 -4.44 6.70
N HIS A 471 -28.97 -3.82 7.66
CA HIS A 471 -29.60 -4.52 8.78
C HIS A 471 -31.11 -4.52 8.65
N GLU A 472 -31.78 -5.53 9.24
CA GLU A 472 -33.22 -5.45 9.43
C GLU A 472 -33.51 -4.16 10.21
N GLU A 473 -34.24 -3.25 9.56
CA GLU A 473 -34.56 -1.90 10.01
C GLU A 473 -34.99 -1.95 11.49
N GLY A 474 -34.26 -1.26 12.36
CA GLY A 474 -34.59 -1.20 13.79
C GLY A 474 -34.04 -2.34 14.67
N SER A 475 -33.11 -3.19 14.21
CA SER A 475 -32.50 -4.23 15.07
C SER A 475 -31.21 -3.78 15.78
N PRO A 476 -31.00 -4.15 17.07
CA PRO A 476 -29.76 -3.88 17.80
C PRO A 476 -28.54 -4.52 17.16
N GLN A 477 -27.37 -3.90 17.34
CA GLN A 477 -26.12 -4.27 16.66
C GLN A 477 -25.09 -4.82 17.65
N PRO A 478 -24.84 -6.14 17.68
CA PRO A 478 -23.85 -6.73 18.57
C PRO A 478 -22.45 -6.71 17.96
N PHE A 479 -21.46 -6.42 18.78
CA PHE A 479 -20.03 -6.45 18.46
C PHE A 479 -19.29 -7.26 19.51
N ILE A 480 -18.25 -7.96 19.09
CA ILE A 480 -17.23 -8.51 19.98
C ILE A 480 -15.98 -7.63 19.93
N THR A 481 -15.37 -7.41 21.09
CA THR A 481 -14.24 -6.49 21.23
C THR A 481 -13.28 -6.93 22.34
N SER A 482 -12.00 -6.57 22.18
CA SER A 482 -11.00 -6.65 23.26
C SER A 482 -10.90 -5.37 24.08
N LEU A 483 -11.58 -4.30 23.64
CA LEU A 483 -11.52 -3.01 24.30
C LEU A 483 -12.17 -3.08 25.69
N ASP A 484 -11.59 -2.34 26.63
CA ASP A 484 -12.08 -2.20 28.00
C ASP A 484 -13.32 -1.28 28.05
N VAL A 485 -14.44 -1.79 27.55
CA VAL A 485 -15.73 -1.10 27.47
C VAL A 485 -16.65 -1.53 28.61
N SER A 486 -17.44 -0.59 29.13
CA SER A 486 -18.45 -0.84 30.16
C SER A 486 -19.72 -0.05 29.88
N ASP A 487 -20.86 -0.52 30.39
CA ASP A 487 -22.14 0.17 30.35
C ASP A 487 -22.60 0.73 31.71
N GLU A 488 -21.76 0.69 32.74
CA GLU A 488 -22.11 1.09 34.12
C GLU A 488 -22.51 2.56 34.25
N VAL A 489 -21.69 3.48 33.73
CA VAL A 489 -21.94 4.93 33.78
C VAL A 489 -22.06 5.55 32.40
N ALA A 490 -22.70 6.72 32.32
CA ALA A 490 -22.93 7.43 31.05
C ALA A 490 -21.65 7.77 30.29
N LEU A 491 -20.57 8.04 31.03
CA LEU A 491 -19.27 8.31 30.44
C LEU A 491 -18.72 7.08 29.72
N ASP A 492 -18.82 5.91 30.35
CA ASP A 492 -18.35 4.64 29.82
C ASP A 492 -19.20 4.21 28.62
N ARG A 493 -20.53 4.33 28.71
CA ARG A 493 -21.44 4.08 27.58
C ARG A 493 -21.12 4.94 26.37
N ARG A 494 -20.88 6.24 26.57
CA ARG A 494 -20.49 7.16 25.49
C ARG A 494 -19.13 6.80 24.90
N TRP A 495 -18.17 6.47 25.75
CA TRP A 495 -16.84 6.08 25.29
C TRP A 495 -16.88 4.76 24.52
N ALA A 496 -17.58 3.75 25.03
CA ALA A 496 -17.78 2.47 24.38
C ALA A 496 -18.49 2.63 23.04
N LYS A 497 -19.58 3.39 22.99
CA LYS A 497 -20.24 3.76 21.73
C LYS A 497 -19.25 4.40 20.76
N GLN A 498 -18.49 5.41 21.20
CA GLN A 498 -17.52 6.09 20.35
C GLN A 498 -16.41 5.15 19.85
N GLN A 499 -15.94 4.20 20.66
CA GLN A 499 -14.93 3.23 20.22
C GLN A 499 -15.48 2.23 19.22
N ILE A 500 -16.69 1.73 19.46
CA ILE A 500 -17.34 0.76 18.57
C ILE A 500 -17.78 1.43 17.28
N GLU A 501 -18.31 2.66 17.31
CA GLU A 501 -18.70 3.41 16.11
C GLU A 501 -17.52 3.80 15.23
N GLN A 502 -16.28 3.82 15.75
CA GLN A 502 -15.09 3.92 14.88
C GLN A 502 -14.97 2.72 13.93
N TYR A 503 -15.66 1.60 14.18
CA TYR A 503 -15.85 0.54 13.19
C TYR A 503 -16.47 1.08 11.89
N SER A 504 -17.28 2.14 11.93
CA SER A 504 -17.82 2.76 10.71
C SER A 504 -16.74 3.37 9.80
N ASP A 505 -15.53 3.65 10.31
CA ASP A 505 -14.38 4.03 9.47
C ASP A 505 -14.01 2.90 8.49
N ARG A 506 -14.32 1.64 8.84
CA ARG A 506 -14.26 0.48 7.95
C ARG A 506 -15.33 0.55 6.86
N GLY A 507 -16.51 1.11 7.10
CA GLY A 507 -17.59 1.22 6.11
C GLY A 507 -17.20 2.06 4.89
N ALA A 508 -16.28 3.03 5.05
CA ALA A 508 -15.70 3.74 3.91
C ALA A 508 -14.86 2.84 2.97
N ILE A 509 -14.51 1.63 3.40
CA ILE A 509 -13.89 0.60 2.55
C ILE A 509 -14.84 0.13 1.45
N GLU A 510 -16.16 0.11 1.64
CA GLU A 510 -17.09 -0.30 0.56
C GLU A 510 -16.98 0.63 -0.66
N ASN A 511 -16.87 1.94 -0.40
CA ASN A 511 -16.56 2.94 -1.43
C ASN A 511 -15.17 2.74 -2.04
N SER A 512 -14.19 2.33 -1.22
CA SER A 512 -12.85 1.99 -1.68
C SER A 512 -12.84 0.75 -2.56
N TYR A 513 -13.63 -0.30 -2.28
CA TYR A 513 -13.75 -1.47 -3.16
C TYR A 513 -14.40 -1.12 -4.49
N SER A 514 -15.42 -0.27 -4.49
CA SER A 514 -15.95 0.26 -5.74
C SER A 514 -14.86 0.99 -6.54
N SER A 515 -14.02 1.75 -5.86
CA SER A 515 -12.88 2.43 -6.47
C SER A 515 -11.79 1.47 -6.97
N ILE A 516 -11.47 0.39 -6.23
CA ILE A 516 -10.53 -0.67 -6.62
C ILE A 516 -11.05 -1.40 -7.85
N LYS A 517 -12.34 -1.80 -7.87
CA LYS A 517 -12.98 -2.42 -9.03
C LYS A 517 -12.92 -1.49 -10.25
N ASN A 518 -13.08 -0.18 -10.03
CA ASN A 518 -12.93 0.81 -11.08
C ASN A 518 -11.48 1.04 -11.55
N ALA A 519 -10.50 0.56 -10.79
CA ALA A 519 -9.08 0.63 -11.09
C ALA A 519 -8.50 -0.72 -11.54
N ALA A 520 -9.32 -1.77 -11.66
CA ALA A 520 -8.92 -3.09 -12.12
C ALA A 520 -9.35 -3.31 -13.57
N ALA A 521 -8.55 -4.07 -14.33
CA ALA A 521 -8.92 -4.44 -15.69
C ALA A 521 -10.18 -5.33 -15.72
N TRP A 522 -11.00 -5.14 -16.75
CA TRP A 522 -12.17 -5.99 -16.98
C TRP A 522 -11.75 -7.25 -17.75
N THR A 523 -12.29 -8.41 -17.39
CA THR A 523 -11.95 -9.67 -18.07
C THR A 523 -13.12 -10.65 -18.17
N THR A 524 -13.18 -11.36 -19.30
CA THR A 524 -14.05 -12.54 -19.49
C THR A 524 -13.33 -13.86 -19.21
N SER A 525 -12.02 -13.82 -18.93
CA SER A 525 -11.24 -15.02 -18.64
C SER A 525 -11.88 -15.83 -17.52
N LYS A 526 -11.91 -17.15 -17.68
CA LYS A 526 -12.35 -18.07 -16.61
C LYS A 526 -11.21 -18.38 -15.63
N GLU A 527 -9.96 -18.18 -16.05
CA GLU A 527 -8.77 -18.48 -15.24
C GLU A 527 -8.72 -17.61 -13.97
N PHE A 528 -8.60 -18.26 -12.81
CA PHE A 528 -8.53 -17.59 -11.53
C PHE A 528 -7.31 -16.69 -11.41
N GLY A 529 -6.13 -17.15 -11.86
CA GLY A 529 -4.88 -16.37 -11.82
C GLY A 529 -4.99 -15.02 -12.53
N VAL A 530 -5.64 -14.97 -13.69
CA VAL A 530 -5.89 -13.72 -14.43
C VAL A 530 -6.76 -12.76 -13.63
N ARG A 531 -7.87 -13.25 -13.05
CA ARG A 531 -8.78 -12.43 -12.24
C ARG A 531 -8.13 -11.95 -10.94
N TRP A 532 -7.34 -12.82 -10.31
CA TRP A 532 -6.56 -12.52 -9.13
C TRP A 532 -5.55 -11.41 -9.41
N PHE A 533 -4.79 -11.54 -10.50
CA PHE A 533 -3.83 -10.52 -10.93
C PHE A 533 -4.50 -9.17 -11.17
N HIS A 534 -5.56 -9.10 -11.99
CA HIS A 534 -6.25 -7.84 -12.27
C HIS A 534 -6.79 -7.17 -11.00
N PHE A 535 -7.35 -7.95 -10.07
CA PHE A 535 -7.84 -7.43 -8.80
C PHE A 535 -6.72 -6.84 -7.94
N ALA A 536 -5.65 -7.60 -7.74
CA ALA A 536 -4.54 -7.18 -6.89
C ALA A 536 -3.73 -6.05 -7.55
N PHE A 537 -3.59 -6.03 -8.88
CA PHE A 537 -3.03 -4.90 -9.63
C PHE A 537 -3.90 -3.65 -9.49
N GLY A 538 -5.23 -3.80 -9.53
CA GLY A 538 -6.16 -2.71 -9.24
C GLY A 538 -5.99 -2.11 -7.85
N CYS A 539 -5.60 -2.92 -6.85
CA CYS A 539 -5.23 -2.42 -5.52
C CYS A 539 -3.96 -1.55 -5.56
N VAL A 540 -2.96 -1.92 -6.37
CA VAL A 540 -1.74 -1.12 -6.59
C VAL A 540 -2.08 0.22 -7.24
N VAL A 541 -2.89 0.23 -8.30
CA VAL A 541 -3.33 1.46 -8.99
C VAL A 541 -4.15 2.35 -8.05
N TYR A 542 -5.05 1.76 -7.26
CA TYR A 542 -5.82 2.47 -6.25
C TYR A 542 -4.91 3.13 -5.19
N ASN A 543 -3.90 2.42 -4.70
CA ASN A 543 -2.93 2.98 -3.75
C ASN A 543 -2.10 4.11 -4.38
N MET A 544 -1.66 3.96 -5.64
CA MET A 544 -0.96 5.01 -6.36
C MET A 544 -1.82 6.28 -6.45
N TRP A 545 -3.12 6.15 -6.72
CA TRP A 545 -4.04 7.27 -6.71
C TRP A 545 -4.06 8.00 -5.35
N LEU A 546 -4.21 7.26 -4.25
CA LEU A 546 -4.21 7.84 -2.91
C LEU A 546 -2.88 8.54 -2.60
N LEU A 547 -1.75 7.96 -2.99
CA LEU A 547 -0.43 8.57 -2.82
C LEU A 547 -0.27 9.84 -3.63
N VAL A 548 -0.67 9.83 -4.91
CA VAL A 548 -0.62 11.03 -5.75
C VAL A 548 -1.46 12.13 -5.13
N ASP A 549 -2.66 11.83 -4.66
CA ASP A 549 -3.50 12.83 -3.99
C ASP A 549 -2.85 13.38 -2.72
N PHE A 550 -2.34 12.50 -1.86
CA PHE A 550 -1.73 12.86 -0.59
C PHE A 550 -0.45 13.69 -0.78
N LEU A 551 0.53 13.17 -1.51
CA LEU A 551 1.82 13.82 -1.74
C LEU A 551 1.66 15.13 -2.54
N THR A 552 0.69 15.21 -3.44
CA THR A 552 0.43 16.48 -4.15
C THR A 552 -0.12 17.55 -3.21
N GLN A 553 -1.06 17.19 -2.32
CA GLN A 553 -1.59 18.13 -1.33
C GLN A 553 -0.52 18.59 -0.34
N GLU A 554 0.37 17.67 0.01
CA GLU A 554 1.54 17.90 0.86
C GLU A 554 2.53 18.87 0.21
N ARG A 555 2.97 18.60 -1.03
CA ARG A 555 3.89 19.47 -1.79
C ARG A 555 3.39 20.91 -2.00
N ILE A 556 2.07 21.14 -1.97
CA ILE A 556 1.46 22.46 -2.19
C ILE A 556 0.96 23.11 -0.89
N GLY A 557 1.20 22.47 0.27
CA GLY A 557 0.91 23.02 1.59
C GLY A 557 -0.57 23.12 1.95
N VAL A 558 -1.45 22.31 1.34
CA VAL A 558 -2.91 22.37 1.53
C VAL A 558 -3.49 21.10 2.17
N ILE A 559 -2.72 20.41 3.01
CA ILE A 559 -3.10 19.12 3.61
C ILE A 559 -4.33 19.29 4.50
N GLU A 560 -5.51 18.97 3.96
CA GLU A 560 -6.78 19.03 4.67
C GLU A 560 -7.33 17.61 4.88
N THR A 561 -7.93 17.35 6.06
CA THR A 561 -8.68 16.12 6.32
C THR A 561 -9.99 16.21 5.55
N ARG A 562 -10.20 15.36 4.55
CA ARG A 562 -11.38 15.38 3.68
C ARG A 562 -11.90 13.97 3.47
N LYS A 563 -13.23 13.79 3.59
CA LYS A 563 -13.93 12.50 3.34
C LYS A 563 -13.67 11.88 1.97
N LYS A 564 -13.22 12.68 0.99
CA LYS A 564 -12.88 12.23 -0.37
C LYS A 564 -11.56 12.86 -0.81
N PRO A 565 -10.71 12.12 -1.54
CA PRO A 565 -9.50 12.64 -2.15
C PRO A 565 -9.77 13.88 -3.01
N ARG A 566 -8.82 14.81 -3.05
CA ARG A 566 -8.97 16.09 -3.76
C ARG A 566 -8.81 15.94 -5.27
N ILE A 567 -7.94 15.01 -5.67
CA ILE A 567 -7.85 14.43 -6.99
C ILE A 567 -8.78 13.22 -7.01
N THR A 568 -9.81 13.25 -7.86
CA THR A 568 -10.72 12.11 -8.01
C THR A 568 -10.03 10.95 -8.74
N LEU A 569 -10.49 9.71 -8.52
CA LEU A 569 -9.95 8.54 -9.20
C LEU A 569 -9.97 8.71 -10.73
N SER A 570 -11.11 9.12 -11.30
CA SER A 570 -11.22 9.39 -12.74
C SER A 570 -10.19 10.42 -13.24
N ARG A 571 -9.95 11.49 -12.48
CA ARG A 571 -8.94 12.50 -12.85
C ARG A 571 -7.52 11.95 -12.78
N PHE A 572 -7.22 11.08 -11.82
CA PHE A 572 -5.94 10.39 -11.72
C PHE A 572 -5.75 9.40 -12.87
N LEU A 573 -6.77 8.59 -13.19
CA LEU A 573 -6.73 7.65 -14.31
C LEU A 573 -6.51 8.40 -15.64
N ASP A 574 -7.13 9.57 -15.83
CA ASP A 574 -6.88 10.44 -16.99
C ASP A 574 -5.43 10.98 -17.06
N TRP A 575 -4.76 11.14 -15.93
CA TRP A 575 -3.35 11.55 -15.89
C TRP A 575 -2.44 10.37 -16.21
N LEU A 576 -2.71 9.22 -15.58
CA LEU A 576 -1.99 7.98 -15.81
C LEU A 576 -2.08 7.56 -17.29
N ASP A 577 -3.25 7.69 -17.91
CA ASP A 577 -3.45 7.44 -19.35
C ASP A 577 -2.49 8.28 -20.21
N LYS A 578 -2.33 9.56 -19.88
CA LYS A 578 -1.47 10.49 -20.64
C LYS A 578 0.01 10.25 -20.39
N GLU A 579 0.40 9.88 -19.18
CA GLU A 579 1.79 9.56 -18.87
C GLU A 579 2.18 8.16 -19.36
N LEU A 580 1.24 7.25 -19.58
CA LEU A 580 1.54 5.99 -20.27
C LEU A 580 1.82 6.24 -21.76
N ILE A 581 1.15 7.23 -22.38
CA ILE A 581 1.46 7.69 -23.74
C ILE A 581 2.89 8.24 -23.86
N THR A 582 3.47 8.83 -22.80
CA THR A 582 4.84 9.41 -22.85
C THR A 582 5.96 8.39 -22.64
N LEU A 583 5.65 7.16 -22.21
CA LEU A 583 6.62 6.05 -22.12
C LEU A 583 6.71 5.20 -23.39
N ILE A 584 5.73 5.37 -24.28
CA ILE A 584 5.68 4.81 -25.63
C ILE A 584 6.35 5.82 -26.54
#